data_AF-A0A267FQN3-F1
#
_entry.id   AF-A0A267FQN3-F1
#
_cell.length_a   1.000
_cell.length_b   1.000
_cell.length_c   1.000
_cell.angle_alpha   90.00
_cell.angle_beta   90.00
_cell.angle_gamma   90.00
#
_symmetry.space_group_name_H-M   'P 1'
#
loop_
_entity.id
_entity.type
_entity.pdbx_description
1 polymer ?
#
loop_
_entity_poly.entity_id
_entity_poly.type
_entity_poly.pdbx_seq_one_letter_code
_entity_poly.pdbx_strand_id
1 'polypeptide(L)' 'MSDNKYREAFQQFDEDGNGAISSDELRTALRSAFGEMDDSEMENLLAMKGDKECLDMDEFVAFMQSVEASRSE' A
#
# COMPACT_ATOMS: atom_id res chain seq x y z
N MET A 1 20.55 2.33 0.31
CA MET A 1 19.98 1.30 -0.59
C MET A 1 18.65 0.83 -0.01
N SER A 2 17.74 1.75 0.34
CA SER A 2 16.48 1.40 1.02
C SER A 2 15.24 1.86 0.24
N ASP A 3 15.40 2.81 -0.67
CA ASP A 3 14.34 3.37 -1.52
C ASP A 3 13.94 2.45 -2.67
N ASN A 4 14.85 1.57 -3.13
CA ASN A 4 14.61 0.77 -4.34
C ASN A 4 13.51 -0.28 -4.14
N LYS A 5 13.45 -0.93 -2.96
CA LYS A 5 12.44 -1.96 -2.70
C LYS A 5 11.02 -1.39 -2.72
N TYR A 6 10.84 -0.20 -2.14
CA TYR A 6 9.54 0.45 -2.09
C TYR A 6 9.18 1.07 -3.43
N ARG A 7 10.17 1.50 -4.21
CA ARG A 7 9.96 2.00 -5.56
C ARG A 7 9.58 0.91 -6.55
N GLU A 8 10.19 -0.28 -6.44
CA GLU A 8 9.81 -1.46 -7.21
C GLU A 8 8.43 -1.97 -6.81
N ALA A 9 8.13 -2.01 -5.50
CA ALA A 9 6.79 -2.29 -5.02
C ALA A 9 5.79 -1.25 -5.55
N PHE A 10 6.09 0.05 -5.42
CA PHE A 10 5.21 1.11 -5.91
C PHE A 10 4.87 0.94 -7.40
N GLN A 11 5.85 0.63 -8.25
CA GLN A 11 5.63 0.33 -9.66
C GLN A 11 4.84 -0.95 -9.94
N GLN A 12 4.90 -1.94 -9.05
CA GLN A 12 4.04 -3.13 -9.16
C GLN A 12 2.61 -2.87 -8.69
N PHE A 13 2.41 -1.88 -7.82
CA PHE A 13 1.11 -1.56 -7.24
C PHE A 13 0.38 -0.50 -8.09
N ASP A 14 1.10 0.44 -8.70
CA ASP A 14 0.64 1.46 -9.65
C ASP A 14 0.47 0.83 -11.05
N GLU A 15 -0.69 0.20 -11.31
CA GLU A 15 -0.97 -0.50 -12.57
C GLU A 15 -1.19 0.47 -13.73
N ASP A 16 -1.76 1.64 -13.46
CA ASP A 16 -1.98 2.67 -14.48
C ASP A 16 -0.73 3.55 -14.73
N GLY A 17 0.27 3.49 -13.83
CA GLY A 17 1.55 4.17 -13.97
C GLY A 17 1.44 5.68 -13.79
N ASN A 18 0.41 6.15 -13.07
CA ASN A 18 0.14 7.56 -12.88
C ASN A 18 1.05 8.21 -11.82
N GLY A 19 1.80 7.41 -11.04
CA GLY A 19 2.65 7.86 -9.95
C GLY A 19 1.97 7.96 -8.58
N ALA A 20 0.75 7.44 -8.44
CA ALA A 20 -0.08 7.44 -7.25
C ALA A 20 -0.98 6.18 -7.21
N ILE A 21 -0.95 5.45 -6.10
CA ILE A 21 -1.72 4.22 -5.95
C ILE A 21 -3.12 4.58 -5.45
N SER A 22 -4.13 4.33 -6.28
CA SER A 22 -5.53 4.52 -5.88
C SER A 22 -5.97 3.49 -4.84
N SER A 23 -7.11 3.74 -4.18
CA SER A 23 -7.69 2.82 -3.20
C SER A 23 -7.94 1.41 -3.75
N ASP A 24 -8.30 1.32 -5.03
CA ASP A 24 -8.61 0.06 -5.70
C ASP A 24 -7.34 -0.72 -6.07
N GLU A 25 -6.33 -0.01 -6.57
CA GLU A 25 -5.00 -0.58 -6.85
C GLU A 25 -4.32 -1.04 -5.56
N LEU A 26 -4.39 -0.22 -4.50
CA LEU A 26 -3.89 -0.59 -3.19
C LEU A 26 -4.56 -1.86 -2.69
N ARG A 27 -5.88 -2.00 -2.87
CA ARG A 27 -6.64 -3.20 -2.50
C ARG A 27 -6.16 -4.45 -3.20
N THR A 28 -6.03 -4.37 -4.52
CA THR A 28 -5.58 -5.48 -5.34
C THR A 28 -4.15 -5.87 -4.99
N ALA A 29 -3.28 -4.87 -4.85
CA ALA A 29 -1.87 -5.09 -4.62
C ALA A 29 -1.57 -5.54 -3.18
N LEU A 30 -2.30 -5.05 -2.16
CA LEU A 30 -2.23 -5.57 -0.80
C LEU A 30 -2.62 -7.05 -0.74
N ARG A 31 -3.69 -7.45 -1.46
CA ARG A 31 -4.05 -8.88 -1.58
C ARG A 31 -2.96 -9.71 -2.28
N SER A 32 -2.32 -9.14 -3.29
CA SER A 32 -1.24 -9.82 -4.01
C SER A 32 0.02 -9.97 -3.15
N ALA A 33 0.41 -8.92 -2.43
CA ALA A 33 1.63 -8.87 -1.64
C ALA A 33 1.52 -9.58 -0.28
N PHE A 34 0.37 -9.47 0.39
CA PHE A 34 0.14 -10.00 1.73
C PHE A 34 -0.78 -11.23 1.78
N GLY A 35 -1.29 -11.67 0.63
CA GLY A 35 -2.22 -12.80 0.52
C GLY A 35 -3.68 -12.42 0.74
N GLU A 36 -4.54 -13.41 1.00
CA GLU A 36 -5.95 -13.17 1.28
C GLU A 36 -6.11 -12.36 2.58
N MET A 37 -6.27 -11.06 2.43
CA MET A 37 -6.73 -10.15 3.48
C MET A 37 -8.26 -10.12 3.49
N ASP A 38 -8.83 -10.32 4.66
CA ASP A 38 -10.26 -10.14 4.91
C ASP A 38 -10.67 -8.68 4.71
N ASP A 39 -11.95 -8.47 4.39
CA ASP A 39 -12.51 -7.12 4.21
C ASP A 39 -12.27 -6.21 5.42
N SER A 40 -12.22 -6.77 6.63
CA SER A 40 -11.96 -5.99 7.85
C SER A 40 -10.53 -5.46 7.93
N GLU A 41 -9.53 -6.28 7.55
CA GLU A 41 -8.12 -5.86 7.49
C GLU A 41 -7.92 -4.84 6.38
N MET A 42 -8.54 -5.10 5.23
CA MET A 42 -8.55 -4.21 4.07
C MET A 42 -9.12 -2.82 4.42
N GLU A 43 -10.22 -2.78 5.16
CA GLU A 43 -10.87 -1.54 5.61
C GLU A 43 -10.02 -0.80 6.65
N ASN A 44 -9.37 -1.53 7.57
CA ASN A 44 -8.44 -0.94 8.53
C ASN A 44 -7.20 -0.31 7.85
N LEU A 45 -6.68 -0.99 6.82
CA LEU A 45 -5.59 -0.49 5.99
C LEU A 45 -5.99 0.77 5.20
N LEU A 46 -7.16 0.74 4.56
CA LEU A 46 -7.70 1.93 3.90
C LEU A 46 -7.97 3.07 4.88
N ALA A 47 -8.37 2.77 6.12
CA ALA A 47 -8.56 3.77 7.16
C ALA A 47 -7.23 4.39 7.63
N MET A 48 -6.12 3.63 7.63
CA MET A 48 -4.78 4.15 7.93
C MET A 48 -4.32 5.19 6.91
N LYS A 49 -4.72 5.01 5.65
CA LYS A 49 -4.50 5.97 4.56
C LYS A 49 -5.27 7.29 4.78
N GLY A 50 -6.34 7.26 5.58
CA GLY A 50 -7.20 8.40 5.88
C GLY A 50 -8.19 8.74 4.76
N ASP A 51 -8.55 10.02 4.66
CA ASP A 51 -9.54 10.55 3.69
C ASP A 51 -9.01 10.70 2.26
N LYS A 52 -7.74 10.31 2.02
CA LYS A 52 -7.15 10.39 0.70
C LYS A 52 -7.81 9.40 -0.26
N GLU A 53 -7.82 9.68 -1.56
CA GLU A 53 -8.34 8.72 -2.55
C GLU A 53 -7.19 7.87 -3.14
N CYS A 54 -6.01 8.48 -3.24
CA CYS A 54 -4.77 7.90 -3.75
C CYS A 54 -3.59 8.21 -2.82
N LEU A 55 -2.58 7.33 -2.80
CA LEU A 55 -1.33 7.50 -2.08
C LEU A 55 -0.19 7.77 -3.06
N ASP A 56 0.54 8.85 -2.86
CA ASP A 56 1.80 9.08 -3.57
C ASP A 56 2.94 8.21 -3.01
N MET A 57 4.10 8.21 -3.67
CA MET A 57 5.22 7.34 -3.32
C MET A 57 5.66 7.49 -1.85
N ASP A 58 5.76 8.71 -1.35
CA ASP A 58 6.21 8.97 0.03
C ASP A 58 5.19 8.42 1.04
N GLU A 59 3.90 8.62 0.77
CA GLU A 59 2.83 8.11 1.61
C GLU A 59 2.71 6.60 1.58
N PHE A 60 2.86 5.98 0.40
CA PHE A 60 2.86 4.53 0.27
C PHE A 60 4.02 3.90 1.06
N VAL A 61 5.21 4.50 1.01
CA VAL A 61 6.38 4.04 1.78
C VAL A 61 6.09 4.12 3.28
N ALA A 62 5.60 5.27 3.76
CA ALA A 62 5.26 5.46 5.16
C ALA A 62 4.16 4.48 5.63
N PHE A 63 3.16 4.27 4.79
CA PHE A 63 2.07 3.33 5.02
C PHE A 63 2.58 1.89 5.11
N MET A 64 3.35 1.41 4.11
CA MET A 64 3.92 0.07 4.14
C MET A 64 4.82 -0.15 5.36
N GLN A 65 5.63 0.84 5.74
CA GLN A 65 6.47 0.75 6.94
C GLN A 65 5.64 0.61 8.22
N SER A 66 4.55 1.38 8.34
CA SER A 66 3.65 1.31 9.49
C SER A 66 2.94 -0.05 9.59
N VAL A 67 2.50 -0.59 8.45
CA VAL A 67 1.82 -1.89 8.36
C VAL A 67 2.79 -3.05 8.63
N GLU A 68 3.98 -3.05 8.01
CA GLU A 68 5.02 -4.05 8.26
C GLU A 68 5.46 -4.04 9.73
N ALA A 69 5.59 -2.86 10.34
CA ALA A 69 5.95 -2.72 11.75
C ALA A 69 4.85 -3.29 12.66
N SER A 70 3.59 -2.93 12.41
CA SER A 70 2.45 -3.39 13.22
C SER A 70 2.18 -4.89 13.09
N ARG A 71 2.62 -5.52 11.99
CA ARG A 71 2.51 -6.98 11.78
C ARG A 71 3.74 -7.76 12.23
N SER A 72 4.83 -7.10 12.62
CA SER A 72 6.06 -7.73 13.11
C SER A 72 6.13 -7.85 14.64
N GLU A 73 5.08 -7.47 15.36
CA GLU A 73 4.94 -7.63 16.82
C GLU A 73 3.98 -8.75 17.22
#